data_AF-A0A933KW67-F1
#
_entry.id   AF-A0A933KW67-F1
#
_cell.length_a   1.000
_cell.length_b   1.000
_cell.length_c   1.000
_cell.angle_alpha   90.00
_cell.angle_beta   90.00
_cell.angle_gamma   90.00
#
_symmetry.space_group_name_H-M   'P 1'
#
loop_
_entity.id
_entity.type
_entity.pdbx_description
1 polymer ?
#
loop_
_entity_poly.entity_id
_entity_poly.type
_entity_poly.pdbx_seq_one_letter_code
_entity_poly.pdbx_strand_id
1 'polypeptide(L)'
;MTRGTSGLAVVTVTLVLGWSAAALGQAGRWAPPRLADGQPDIRGHWMSDAVGAAHSVEDGRDPDADVIQGRVGERNPIIIVEPADGRIPYQPAADGRRQQLLRDIFTPTRREHVDPHIRALLDGVPRNNYVPGEMQVLQGPGGVTILSE
;
A
#
# COMPACT_ATOMS: atom_id res chain seq x y z
N MET A 1 -20.25 -45.10 -60.65
CA MET A 1 -18.96 -44.99 -59.91
C MET A 1 -18.68 -43.50 -59.84
N THR A 2 -18.85 -42.82 -58.71
CA THR A 2 -17.96 -42.83 -57.55
C THR A 2 -18.70 -42.30 -56.30
N ARG A 3 -18.30 -42.82 -55.13
CA ARG A 3 -18.89 -42.57 -53.80
C ARG A 3 -18.47 -41.20 -53.26
N GLY A 4 -19.39 -40.44 -52.65
CA GLY A 4 -19.09 -39.27 -51.83
C GLY A 4 -19.20 -39.63 -50.35
N THR A 5 -18.08 -39.70 -49.64
CA THR A 5 -17.98 -39.98 -48.21
C THR A 5 -18.10 -38.69 -47.39
N SER A 6 -19.11 -38.63 -46.51
CA SER A 6 -19.28 -37.57 -45.51
C SER A 6 -18.24 -37.72 -44.40
N GLY A 7 -17.35 -36.74 -44.25
CA GLY A 7 -16.40 -36.66 -43.14
C GLY A 7 -16.95 -35.77 -42.01
N LEU A 8 -17.14 -36.36 -40.83
CA LEU A 8 -17.40 -35.62 -39.58
C LEU A 8 -16.15 -34.83 -39.18
N ALA A 9 -16.26 -33.51 -39.09
CA ALA A 9 -15.22 -32.65 -38.52
C ALA A 9 -15.40 -32.58 -37.00
N VAL A 10 -14.44 -33.10 -36.25
CA VAL A 10 -14.35 -32.91 -34.79
C VAL A 10 -13.57 -31.63 -34.53
N VAL A 11 -14.23 -30.63 -33.94
CA VAL A 11 -13.60 -29.38 -33.50
C VAL A 11 -13.09 -29.58 -32.08
N THR A 12 -11.77 -29.65 -31.91
CA THR A 12 -11.12 -29.70 -30.59
C THR A 12 -10.91 -28.28 -30.09
N VAL A 13 -11.65 -27.86 -29.06
CA VAL A 13 -11.42 -26.58 -28.36
C VAL A 13 -10.31 -26.78 -27.34
N THR A 14 -9.14 -26.22 -27.59
CA THR A 14 -8.02 -26.22 -26.65
C THR A 14 -8.21 -25.07 -25.65
N LEU A 15 -8.53 -25.40 -24.40
CA LEU A 15 -8.63 -24.44 -23.31
C LEU A 15 -7.20 -24.01 -22.92
N VAL A 16 -6.77 -22.81 -23.31
CA VAL A 16 -5.51 -22.22 -22.85
C VAL A 16 -5.73 -21.71 -21.43
N LEU A 17 -5.31 -22.49 -20.43
CA LEU A 17 -5.20 -22.03 -19.05
C LEU A 17 -4.07 -21.00 -18.98
N GLY A 18 -4.45 -19.72 -19.05
CA GLY A 18 -3.51 -18.62 -18.84
C GLY A 18 -2.89 -18.70 -17.45
N TRP A 19 -1.56 -18.71 -17.40
CA TRP A 19 -0.82 -18.49 -16.16
C TRP A 19 -1.02 -17.04 -15.71
N SER A 20 -1.87 -16.83 -14.71
CA SER A 20 -1.87 -15.59 -13.94
C SER A 20 -0.54 -15.51 -13.18
N ALA A 21 0.34 -14.60 -13.58
CA ALA A 21 1.50 -14.25 -12.77
C ALA A 21 0.96 -13.65 -11.45
N ALA A 22 1.11 -14.39 -10.36
CA ALA A 22 0.82 -13.87 -9.04
C ALA A 22 1.68 -12.63 -8.80
N ALA A 23 1.05 -11.52 -8.42
CA ALA A 23 1.77 -10.36 -7.91
C ALA A 23 2.64 -10.82 -6.72
N LEU A 24 3.95 -10.58 -6.81
CA LEU A 24 4.85 -10.76 -5.67
C LEU A 24 4.62 -9.61 -4.67
N GLY A 25 3.53 -9.70 -3.90
CA GLY A 25 3.58 -9.20 -2.53
C GLY A 25 4.46 -10.16 -1.72
N GLN A 26 5.10 -9.71 -0.64
CA GLN A 26 5.83 -10.57 0.29
C GLN A 26 4.88 -11.68 0.82
N ALA A 27 4.75 -12.76 0.07
CA ALA A 27 3.93 -13.91 0.37
C ALA A 27 4.71 -14.77 1.37
N GLY A 28 4.72 -14.31 2.62
CA GLY A 28 5.39 -14.96 3.73
C GLY A 28 5.56 -14.01 4.90
N ARG A 29 5.26 -14.48 6.11
CA ARG A 29 5.55 -13.75 7.34
C ARG A 29 7.04 -13.41 7.36
N TRP A 30 7.38 -12.12 7.39
CA TRP A 30 8.77 -11.66 7.48
C TRP A 30 9.44 -12.27 8.71
N ALA A 31 10.58 -12.94 8.50
CA ALA A 31 11.33 -13.67 9.52
C ALA A 31 12.79 -13.18 9.55
N PRO A 32 13.07 -12.06 10.25
CA PRO A 32 14.41 -11.49 10.28
C PRO A 32 15.41 -12.33 11.09
N PRO A 33 16.71 -12.12 10.89
CA PRO A 33 17.73 -12.52 11.85
C PRO A 33 17.42 -12.01 13.25
N ARG A 34 18.02 -12.63 14.26
CA ARG A 34 17.86 -12.21 15.66
C ARG A 34 19.16 -11.62 16.19
N LEU A 35 19.01 -10.61 17.04
CA LEU A 35 20.10 -10.04 17.82
C LEU A 35 20.53 -11.00 18.94
N ALA A 36 21.63 -10.66 19.62
CA ALA A 36 22.16 -11.46 20.73
C ALA A 36 21.19 -11.58 21.92
N ASP A 37 20.29 -10.62 22.08
CA ASP A 37 19.20 -10.65 23.09
C ASP A 37 17.96 -11.42 22.62
N GLY A 38 18.02 -12.03 21.43
CA GLY A 38 16.94 -12.81 20.84
C GLY A 38 15.86 -11.99 20.15
N GLN A 39 15.92 -10.66 20.17
CA GLN A 39 14.94 -9.81 19.47
C GLN A 39 15.13 -9.88 17.95
N PRO A 40 14.06 -9.69 17.15
CA PRO A 40 14.17 -9.45 15.72
C PRO A 40 15.14 -8.30 15.42
N ASP A 41 16.07 -8.51 14.50
CA ASP A 41 16.92 -7.46 13.97
C ASP A 41 16.12 -6.64 12.94
N ILE A 42 15.72 -5.45 13.34
CA ILE A 42 14.90 -4.53 12.53
C ILE A 42 15.71 -3.32 12.05
N ARG A 43 17.05 -3.37 12.19
CA ARG A 43 17.93 -2.26 11.79
C ARG A 43 17.90 -2.04 10.28
N GLY A 44 18.24 -0.81 9.89
CA GLY A 44 18.45 -0.45 8.51
C GLY A 44 17.42 0.56 8.01
N HIS A 45 17.32 0.63 6.69
CA HIS A 45 16.54 1.60 5.98
C HIS A 45 15.23 0.97 5.49
N TRP A 46 14.12 1.63 5.78
CA TRP A 46 12.78 1.14 5.52
C TRP A 46 12.03 2.15 4.66
N MET A 47 11.55 1.68 3.52
CA MET A 47 10.79 2.50 2.58
C MET A 47 9.54 1.71 2.18
N SER A 48 8.39 2.39 2.15
CA SER A 48 7.16 1.80 1.64
C SER A 48 7.15 1.83 0.10
N ASP A 49 6.53 0.82 -0.52
CA ASP A 49 6.24 0.84 -1.95
C ASP A 49 5.00 1.70 -2.29
N ALA A 50 4.27 2.17 -1.27
CA ALA A 50 3.09 3.05 -1.34
C ALA A 50 3.43 4.53 -1.41
N VAL A 51 4.22 4.85 -2.44
CA VAL A 51 4.55 6.23 -2.80
C VAL A 51 3.27 7.02 -3.06
N GLY A 52 3.08 8.07 -2.25
CA GLY A 52 1.95 8.99 -2.39
C GLY A 52 0.70 8.61 -1.59
N ALA A 53 0.76 7.63 -0.69
CA ALA A 53 -0.29 7.33 0.30
C ALA A 53 -0.41 8.41 1.39
N ALA A 54 -0.48 9.69 0.98
CA ALA A 54 -0.31 10.85 1.84
C ALA A 54 -1.53 11.12 2.73
N HIS A 55 -2.73 10.74 2.27
CA HIS A 55 -3.99 11.04 2.93
C HIS A 55 -4.61 9.80 3.60
N SER A 56 -4.29 8.60 3.10
CA SER A 56 -4.77 7.34 3.67
C SER A 56 -3.72 6.24 3.52
N VAL A 57 -3.39 5.60 4.65
CA VAL A 57 -2.50 4.43 4.68
C VAL A 57 -3.19 3.16 4.17
N GLU A 58 -4.52 3.14 4.16
CA GLU A 58 -5.35 1.99 3.74
C GLU A 58 -5.85 2.09 2.30
N ASP A 59 -5.89 3.30 1.73
CA ASP A 59 -6.46 3.54 0.39
C ASP A 59 -5.40 3.99 -0.64
N GLY A 60 -4.16 4.24 -0.20
CA GLY A 60 -3.06 4.61 -1.09
C GLY A 60 -3.18 6.04 -1.62
N ARG A 61 -2.76 6.25 -2.88
CA ARG A 61 -2.96 7.52 -3.59
C ARG A 61 -4.44 7.78 -3.84
N ASP A 62 -4.82 9.04 -3.75
CA ASP A 62 -6.17 9.49 -4.04
C ASP A 62 -6.50 9.39 -5.56
N PRO A 63 -7.65 8.82 -5.95
CA PRO A 63 -8.02 8.68 -7.36
C PRO A 63 -8.17 10.00 -8.12
N ASP A 64 -8.65 11.08 -7.48
CA ASP A 64 -8.80 12.37 -8.14
C ASP A 64 -7.43 13.00 -8.37
N ALA A 65 -6.49 12.82 -7.44
CA ALA A 65 -5.09 13.20 -7.63
C ALA A 65 -4.45 12.46 -8.82
N ASP A 66 -4.76 11.17 -9.01
CA ASP A 66 -4.26 10.39 -10.14
C ASP A 66 -4.80 10.91 -11.49
N VAL A 67 -6.06 11.37 -11.54
CA VAL A 67 -6.62 12.02 -12.74
C VAL A 67 -5.89 13.32 -13.04
N ILE A 68 -5.71 14.18 -12.04
CA ILE A 68 -5.05 15.49 -12.19
C ILE A 68 -3.58 15.32 -12.62
N GLN A 69 -2.89 14.32 -12.08
CA GLN A 69 -1.48 14.06 -12.35
C GLN A 69 -1.26 13.18 -13.60
N GLY A 70 -2.32 12.70 -14.25
CA GLY A 70 -2.21 11.83 -15.44
C GLY A 70 -1.68 10.42 -15.14
N ARG A 71 -1.88 9.92 -13.93
CA ARG A 71 -1.38 8.63 -13.42
C ARG A 71 -2.44 7.53 -13.37
N VAL A 72 -3.58 7.76 -14.01
CA VAL A 72 -4.71 6.84 -14.04
C VAL A 72 -4.27 5.48 -14.60
N GLY A 73 -4.53 4.41 -13.85
CA GLY A 73 -4.18 3.04 -14.23
C GLY A 73 -2.77 2.60 -13.80
N GLU A 74 -1.96 3.49 -13.22
CA GLU A 74 -0.71 3.09 -12.57
C GLU A 74 -0.97 2.25 -11.31
N ARG A 75 0.04 1.45 -10.92
CA ARG A 75 -0.01 0.68 -9.66
C ARG A 75 -0.21 1.62 -8.47
N ASN A 76 -1.19 1.33 -7.62
CA ASN A 76 -1.48 2.09 -6.40
C ASN A 76 -1.49 1.16 -5.18
N PRO A 77 -0.32 0.84 -4.61
CA PRO A 77 -0.25 0.02 -3.41
C PRO A 77 -0.64 0.84 -2.16
N ILE A 78 -0.83 0.15 -1.04
CA ILE A 78 -1.18 0.74 0.26
C ILE A 78 -0.06 0.45 1.28
N ILE A 79 -0.07 1.13 2.42
CA ILE A 79 0.99 0.97 3.45
C ILE A 79 0.81 -0.31 4.27
N ILE A 80 -0.44 -0.76 4.45
CA ILE A 80 -0.79 -1.83 5.38
C ILE A 80 -0.42 -3.20 4.79
N VAL A 81 0.51 -3.88 5.47
CA VAL A 81 0.89 -5.28 5.16
C VAL A 81 -0.02 -6.28 5.89
N GLU A 82 -0.32 -6.00 7.15
CA GLU A 82 -1.21 -6.80 7.99
C GLU A 82 -2.20 -5.87 8.72
N PRO A 83 -3.50 -6.22 8.78
CA PRO A 83 -4.12 -7.44 8.26
C PRO A 83 -4.11 -7.52 6.72
N ALA A 84 -4.19 -8.73 6.17
CA ALA A 84 -4.11 -8.97 4.72
C ALA A 84 -5.21 -8.29 3.88
N ASP A 85 -6.31 -7.88 4.50
CA ASP A 85 -7.36 -7.10 3.84
C ASP A 85 -7.03 -5.60 3.73
N GLY A 86 -5.89 -5.17 4.29
CA GLY A 86 -5.42 -3.79 4.28
C GLY A 86 -6.22 -2.86 5.18
N ARG A 87 -7.06 -3.39 6.09
CA ARG A 87 -7.97 -2.60 6.92
C ARG A 87 -7.56 -2.61 8.38
N ILE A 88 -7.49 -1.42 8.97
CA ILE A 88 -7.19 -1.25 10.38
C ILE A 88 -8.48 -1.52 11.19
N PRO A 89 -8.45 -2.39 12.21
CA PRO A 89 -9.62 -2.71 13.03
C PRO A 89 -9.91 -1.59 14.04
N TYR A 90 -10.43 -0.46 13.56
CA TYR A 90 -10.74 0.69 14.40
C TYR A 90 -11.87 0.40 15.39
N GLN A 91 -11.83 1.09 16.54
CA GLN A 91 -13.03 1.27 17.36
C GLN A 91 -14.06 2.10 16.57
N PRO A 92 -15.38 1.93 16.78
CA PRO A 92 -16.40 2.63 15.99
C PRO A 92 -16.26 4.15 15.97
N ALA A 93 -15.91 4.77 17.10
CA ALA A 93 -15.67 6.21 17.17
C ALA A 93 -14.42 6.65 16.37
N ALA A 94 -13.38 5.81 16.33
CA ALA A 94 -12.17 6.07 15.56
C ALA A 94 -12.41 5.92 14.05
N ASP A 95 -13.21 4.94 13.62
CA ASP A 95 -13.63 4.85 12.23
C ASP A 95 -14.46 6.08 11.83
N GLY A 96 -15.44 6.49 12.65
CA GLY A 96 -16.19 7.72 12.42
C GLY A 96 -15.30 8.95 12.28
N ARG A 97 -14.24 9.07 13.10
CA ARG A 97 -13.26 10.15 13.00
C ARG A 97 -12.40 10.05 11.74
N ARG A 98 -11.93 8.86 11.36
CA ARG A 98 -11.20 8.60 10.11
C ARG A 98 -12.01 9.07 8.91
N GLN A 99 -13.27 8.66 8.80
CA GLN A 99 -14.15 9.04 7.70
C GLN A 99 -14.38 10.56 7.66
N GLN A 100 -14.47 11.19 8.84
CA GLN A 100 -14.58 12.65 8.92
C GLN A 100 -13.30 13.35 8.42
N LEU A 101 -12.11 12.89 8.84
CA LEU A 101 -10.83 13.44 8.38
C LEU A 101 -10.64 13.32 6.86
N LEU A 102 -11.00 12.16 6.30
CA LEU A 102 -10.95 11.92 4.85
C LEU A 102 -11.93 12.82 4.07
N ARG A 103 -13.08 13.19 4.66
CA ARG A 103 -13.96 14.19 4.01
C ARG A 103 -13.41 15.61 4.16
N ASP A 104 -12.94 15.95 5.35
CA ASP A 104 -12.49 17.30 5.71
C ASP A 104 -11.29 17.74 4.86
N ILE A 105 -10.37 16.82 4.51
CA ILE A 105 -9.20 17.15 3.68
C ILE A 105 -9.59 17.60 2.26
N PHE A 106 -10.68 17.07 1.68
CA PHE A 106 -11.18 17.47 0.36
C PHE A 106 -12.26 18.56 0.42
N THR A 107 -12.86 18.77 1.60
CA THR A 107 -13.88 19.81 1.82
C THR A 107 -13.56 20.65 3.06
N PRO A 108 -12.40 21.34 3.10
CA PRO A 108 -11.94 22.00 4.31
C PRO A 108 -12.83 23.20 4.65
N THR A 109 -13.51 23.14 5.79
CA THR A 109 -14.33 24.24 6.33
C THR A 109 -13.61 25.05 7.40
N ARG A 110 -12.50 24.52 7.93
CA ARG A 110 -11.66 25.14 8.96
C ARG A 110 -10.20 25.05 8.58
N ARG A 111 -9.38 25.95 9.15
CA ARG A 111 -7.92 25.96 8.94
C ARG A 111 -7.23 24.66 9.35
N GLU A 112 -7.79 23.95 10.33
CA GLU A 112 -7.28 22.67 10.81
C GLU A 112 -7.52 21.49 9.84
N HIS A 113 -8.40 21.66 8.85
CA HIS A 113 -8.67 20.63 7.84
C HIS A 113 -7.74 20.73 6.63
N VAL A 114 -7.04 21.86 6.48
CA VAL A 114 -6.12 22.09 5.37
C VAL A 114 -4.82 21.34 5.64
N ASP A 115 -4.38 20.54 4.66
CA ASP A 115 -3.13 19.77 4.76
C ASP A 115 -1.94 20.67 5.16
N PRO A 116 -1.11 20.23 6.13
CA PRO A 116 0.07 20.98 6.56
C PRO A 116 1.04 21.36 5.42
N HIS A 117 1.20 20.53 4.40
CA HIS A 117 2.08 20.81 3.25
C HIS A 117 1.62 22.01 2.43
N ILE A 118 0.31 22.19 2.25
CA ILE A 118 -0.25 23.37 1.57
C ILE A 118 0.06 24.65 2.37
N ARG A 119 0.29 24.50 3.68
CA ARG A 119 0.62 25.59 4.61
C ARG A 119 2.12 25.78 4.80
N ALA A 120 2.96 25.13 4.00
CA ALA A 120 4.42 25.14 4.12
C ALA A 120 4.93 24.69 5.51
N LEU A 121 4.19 23.77 6.15
CA LEU A 121 4.62 23.09 7.37
C LEU A 121 5.27 21.75 7.01
N LEU A 122 6.28 21.35 7.79
CA LEU A 122 6.90 20.03 7.67
C LEU A 122 5.94 18.94 8.14
N ASP A 123 6.10 17.75 7.57
CA ASP A 123 5.41 16.56 8.03
C ASP A 123 5.89 16.14 9.42
N GLY A 124 4.93 15.71 10.24
CA GLY A 124 5.20 15.10 11.54
C GLY A 124 5.31 13.58 11.46
N VAL A 125 5.88 12.98 12.50
CA VAL A 125 5.82 11.53 12.70
C VAL A 125 4.38 11.14 13.07
N PRO A 126 3.82 10.06 12.50
CA PRO A 126 4.47 9.08 11.64
C PRO A 126 4.36 9.34 10.13
N ARG A 127 3.65 10.38 9.66
CA ARG A 127 3.44 10.65 8.22
C ARG A 127 4.75 10.65 7.43
N ASN A 128 5.76 11.31 7.98
CA ASN A 128 7.07 11.43 7.33
C ASN A 128 7.83 10.08 7.23
N ASN A 129 7.43 9.04 7.97
CA ASN A 129 8.07 7.71 7.89
C ASN A 129 7.65 6.90 6.66
N TYR A 130 6.62 7.33 5.94
CA TYR A 130 6.08 6.57 4.80
C TYR A 130 5.65 7.43 3.60
N VAL A 131 5.64 8.78 3.72
CA VAL A 131 5.44 9.70 2.58
C VAL A 131 6.35 10.92 2.72
N PRO A 132 7.18 11.25 1.71
CA PRO A 132 7.80 10.39 0.70
C PRO A 132 9.06 9.68 1.22
N GLY A 133 9.40 9.89 2.49
CA GLY A 133 10.70 9.58 3.07
C GLY A 133 10.89 8.11 3.44
N GLU A 134 12.17 7.76 3.52
CA GLU A 134 12.65 6.55 4.14
C GLU A 134 12.75 6.77 5.66
N MET A 135 12.56 5.72 6.45
CA MET A 135 12.91 5.75 7.87
C MET A 135 14.13 4.86 8.12
N GLN A 136 15.07 5.34 8.92
CA GLN A 136 16.19 4.55 9.39
C GLN A 136 15.93 4.07 10.82
N VAL A 137 15.99 2.75 11.02
CA VAL A 137 15.88 2.13 12.33
C VAL A 137 17.27 1.81 12.85
N LEU A 138 17.62 2.42 13.98
CA LEU A 138 18.78 2.07 14.79
C LEU A 138 18.30 1.24 15.99
N GLN A 139 18.90 0.07 16.20
CA GLN A 139 18.56 -0.83 17.29
C GLN A 139 19.82 -1.12 18.10
N GLY A 140 19.79 -0.75 19.38
CA GLY A 140 20.86 -0.99 20.34
C GLY A 140 20.32 -1.73 21.58
N PRO A 141 21.18 -2.11 22.52
CA PRO A 141 20.75 -2.74 23.77
C PRO A 141 19.72 -1.87 24.49
N GLY A 142 18.52 -2.41 24.72
CA GLY A 142 17.46 -1.76 25.48
C GLY A 142 16.65 -0.69 24.75
N GLY A 143 16.86 -0.45 23.44
CA GLY A 143 16.11 0.58 22.73
C GLY A 143 16.18 0.56 21.21
N VAL A 144 15.18 1.21 20.61
CA VAL A 144 15.05 1.47 19.18
C VAL A 144 14.96 2.99 18.98
N THR A 145 15.74 3.52 18.04
CA THR A 145 15.63 4.90 17.57
C THR A 145 15.18 4.87 16.11
N ILE A 146 14.13 5.62 15.79
CA ILE A 146 13.64 5.80 14.43
C ILE A 146 14.05 7.20 14.00
N LEU A 147 14.82 7.27 12.93
CA LEU A 147 15.21 8.51 12.27
C LEU A 147 14.30 8.70 11.05
N SER A 148 13.73 9.89 10.94
CA SER A 148 12.89 10.32 9.82
C SER A 148 13.60 11.49 9.14
N GLU A 149 13.74 11.42 7.83
CA GLU A 149 14.37 12.48 7.01
C GLU A 149 13.35 13.42 6.35
#